data_AF-A0A1Q9EIL3-F1
#
_entry.id   AF-A0A1Q9EIL3-F1
#
_cell.length_a   1.000
_cell.length_b   1.000
_cell.length_c   1.000
_cell.angle_alpha   90.00
_cell.angle_beta   90.00
_cell.angle_gamma   90.00
#
_symmetry.space_group_name_H-M   'P 1'
#
loop_
_entity.id
_entity.type
_entity.pdbx_description
1 polymer ?
#
loop_
_entity_poly.entity_id
_entity_poly.type
_entity_poly.pdbx_seq_one_letter_code
_entity_poly.pdbx_strand_id
1 'polypeptide(L)'
;MSLANHEFHQRGGRCKLMEEDEAVQCSADQLARWEAKQKQEWGEMYQKVRVQQANLQKARTQVDMFLQRHGIHSNSFDVNVPKKSFGGLCRTYPLHLAAKKRDWHMIRLLLHFGANPMQRDSRGRPIIVFADEASAEQQVAIIKERDLSWPMSEHPTCSAGYRRAARFTSGPLWMHEALDGFSHILLMDTEFVLSHPVPWDPLRYMFEQNSDLAYWQTHYERTWNRTVYLTEVSKEFMHGRNLMPQVPELVSYWWDESEVPGGSFPVNIYGCLFGGSMSFFRSSLYQSYFEELDSWPGFDEYCWSPQSILAIAAAFFLNDNFITEIWVYGRHQNSSKTPEEGWNDSKRGILPESQRPSAHLKASGE
;
A
#
# COMPACT_ATOMS: atom_id res chain seq x y z
N MET A 1 -31.96 -35.28 11.88
CA MET A 1 -30.64 -34.63 11.98
C MET A 1 -30.56 -34.05 13.38
N SER A 2 -29.63 -34.56 14.19
CA SER A 2 -29.42 -34.15 15.58
C SER A 2 -28.62 -32.85 15.58
N LEU A 3 -29.13 -31.81 16.24
CA LEU A 3 -28.35 -30.61 16.55
C LEU A 3 -27.24 -31.01 17.52
N ALA A 4 -26.00 -31.03 17.04
CA ALA A 4 -24.84 -31.26 17.87
C ALA A 4 -24.62 -30.00 18.73
N ASN A 5 -24.68 -30.16 20.05
CA ASN A 5 -24.26 -29.15 21.00
C ASN A 5 -22.74 -28.98 20.85
N HIS A 6 -22.28 -27.83 20.36
CA HIS A 6 -20.85 -27.48 20.38
C HIS A 6 -20.52 -26.92 21.76
N GLU A 7 -19.71 -27.65 22.54
CA GLU A 7 -19.19 -27.20 23.83
C GLU A 7 -17.95 -26.31 23.62
N PHE A 8 -18.03 -25.07 24.11
CA PHE A 8 -16.89 -24.16 24.16
C PHE A 8 -16.31 -24.15 25.58
N HIS A 9 -15.02 -24.44 25.72
CA HIS A 9 -14.30 -24.26 26.98
C HIS A 9 -13.49 -22.97 26.96
N GLN A 10 -13.87 -22.01 27.80
CA GLN A 10 -13.13 -20.78 28.02
C GLN A 10 -12.00 -21.02 29.02
N ARG A 11 -10.74 -20.84 28.60
CA ARG A 11 -9.59 -20.79 29.52
C ARG A 11 -8.73 -19.57 29.20
N GLY A 12 -8.76 -18.57 30.07
CA GLY A 12 -7.87 -17.41 29.98
C GLY A 12 -8.10 -16.47 28.78
N GLY A 13 -9.33 -16.36 28.26
CA GLY A 13 -9.65 -15.41 27.20
C GLY A 13 -9.31 -15.85 25.76
N ARG A 14 -8.98 -17.13 25.54
CA ARG A 14 -8.93 -17.73 24.19
C ARG A 14 -9.87 -18.91 24.10
N CYS A 15 -10.67 -18.94 23.03
CA CYS A 15 -11.42 -20.12 22.59
C CYS A 15 -10.69 -20.75 21.40
N LYS A 16 -10.61 -22.08 21.36
CA LYS A 16 -10.05 -22.85 20.24
C LYS A 16 -11.11 -23.87 19.80
N LEU A 17 -11.48 -23.87 18.52
CA LEU A 17 -12.35 -24.88 17.95
C LEU A 17 -11.53 -26.12 17.59
N MET A 18 -12.13 -27.31 17.68
CA MET A 18 -11.55 -28.54 17.13
C MET A 18 -12.08 -28.70 15.70
N GLU A 19 -11.18 -28.93 14.75
CA GLU A 19 -11.46 -29.11 13.32
C GLU A 19 -12.26 -30.39 13.06
N GLU A 20 -13.35 -30.29 12.28
CA GLU A 20 -13.79 -31.38 11.40
C GLU A 20 -14.27 -30.82 10.05
N ASP A 21 -13.85 -31.53 9.00
CA ASP A 21 -13.93 -31.23 7.59
C ASP A 21 -15.36 -31.28 7.02
N GLU A 22 -15.75 -30.26 6.25
CA GLU A 22 -16.79 -30.40 5.21
C GLU A 22 -16.35 -29.72 3.90
N ALA A 23 -15.80 -30.53 2.99
CA ALA A 23 -15.45 -30.12 1.63
C ALA A 23 -16.69 -30.18 0.71
N VAL A 24 -17.00 -29.06 0.06
CA VAL A 24 -17.97 -29.00 -1.04
C VAL A 24 -17.41 -29.78 -2.24
N GLN A 25 -18.13 -30.82 -2.70
CA GLN A 25 -17.74 -31.63 -3.86
C GLN A 25 -17.86 -30.81 -5.17
N CYS A 26 -16.73 -30.24 -5.59
CA CYS A 26 -16.51 -29.78 -6.96
C CYS A 26 -16.42 -30.99 -7.90
N SER A 27 -17.07 -30.97 -9.07
CA SER A 27 -16.93 -32.08 -10.02
C SER A 27 -15.50 -32.18 -10.52
N ALA A 28 -15.01 -33.41 -10.76
CA ALA A 28 -13.63 -33.66 -11.20
C ALA A 28 -13.25 -32.85 -12.47
N ASP A 29 -14.21 -32.65 -13.38
CA ASP A 29 -14.02 -31.88 -14.61
C ASP A 29 -13.88 -30.37 -14.36
N GLN A 30 -14.58 -29.83 -13.36
CA GLN A 30 -14.45 -28.42 -12.98
C GLN A 30 -13.12 -28.16 -12.29
N LEU A 31 -12.69 -29.06 -11.41
CA LEU A 31 -11.38 -29.00 -10.77
C LEU A 31 -10.25 -29.06 -11.81
N ALA A 32 -10.32 -30.02 -12.75
CA ALA A 32 -9.29 -30.17 -13.78
C ALA A 32 -9.19 -28.94 -14.71
N ARG A 33 -10.32 -28.32 -15.08
CA ARG A 33 -10.31 -27.09 -15.90
C ARG A 33 -9.74 -25.90 -15.14
N TRP A 34 -10.07 -25.77 -13.86
CA TRP A 34 -9.55 -24.72 -13.00
C TRP A 34 -8.04 -24.88 -12.80
N GLU A 35 -7.57 -26.09 -12.48
CA GLU A 35 -6.13 -26.40 -12.32
C GLU A 35 -5.34 -26.14 -13.60
N ALA A 36 -5.89 -26.51 -14.77
CA ALA A 36 -5.23 -26.25 -16.05
C ALA A 36 -5.10 -24.75 -16.36
N LYS A 37 -6.14 -23.97 -16.06
CA LYS A 37 -6.13 -22.51 -16.21
C LYS A 37 -5.12 -21.87 -15.26
N GLN A 38 -5.15 -22.26 -13.98
CA GLN A 38 -4.18 -21.77 -12.99
C GLN A 38 -2.75 -22.09 -13.42
N LYS A 39 -2.48 -23.30 -13.88
CA LYS A 39 -1.14 -23.71 -14.35
C LYS A 39 -0.66 -22.89 -15.55
N GLN A 40 -1.56 -22.53 -16.47
CA GLN A 40 -1.21 -21.67 -17.61
C GLN A 40 -0.90 -20.25 -17.16
N GLU A 41 -1.79 -19.64 -16.35
CA GLU A 41 -1.62 -18.28 -15.83
C GLU A 41 -0.35 -18.16 -14.98
N TRP A 42 -0.10 -19.13 -14.09
CA TRP A 42 1.15 -19.23 -13.33
C TRP A 42 2.37 -19.40 -14.23
N GLY A 43 2.25 -20.16 -15.33
CA GLY A 43 3.33 -20.31 -16.31
C GLY A 43 3.71 -18.98 -16.95
N GLU A 44 2.72 -18.20 -17.39
CA GLU A 44 2.94 -16.87 -17.99
C GLU A 44 3.49 -15.86 -16.97
N MET A 45 2.94 -15.83 -15.76
CA MET A 45 3.44 -15.01 -14.65
C MET A 45 4.90 -15.34 -14.32
N TYR A 46 5.23 -16.62 -14.18
CA TYR A 46 6.58 -17.07 -13.89
C TYR A 46 7.57 -16.67 -14.99
N GLN A 47 7.13 -16.70 -16.26
CA GLN A 47 7.94 -16.19 -17.37
C GLN A 47 8.20 -14.68 -17.26
N LYS A 48 7.18 -13.87 -16.94
CA LYS A 48 7.34 -12.42 -16.76
C LYS A 48 8.29 -12.09 -15.61
N VAL A 49 8.10 -12.71 -14.44
CA VAL A 49 8.98 -12.52 -13.27
C VAL A 49 10.41 -12.92 -13.62
N ARG A 50 10.61 -14.05 -14.31
CA ARG A 50 11.94 -14.50 -14.74
C ARG A 50 12.60 -13.51 -15.70
N VAL A 51 11.86 -12.93 -16.64
CA VAL A 51 12.36 -11.91 -17.56
C VAL A 51 12.74 -10.64 -16.81
N GLN A 52 11.90 -10.20 -15.87
CA GLN A 52 12.18 -9.02 -15.04
C GLN A 52 13.42 -9.22 -14.15
N GLN A 53 13.54 -10.37 -13.47
CA GLN A 53 14.73 -10.72 -12.69
C GLN A 53 15.99 -10.76 -13.57
N ALA A 54 15.91 -11.34 -14.77
CA ALA A 54 17.02 -11.35 -15.70
C ALA A 54 17.42 -9.93 -16.16
N ASN A 55 16.42 -9.05 -16.39
CA ASN A 55 16.67 -7.65 -16.73
C ASN A 55 17.29 -6.87 -15.56
N LEU A 56 16.82 -7.09 -14.34
CA LEU A 56 17.39 -6.50 -13.13
C LEU A 56 18.84 -6.95 -12.92
N GLN A 57 19.13 -8.23 -13.13
CA GLN A 57 20.49 -8.76 -13.02
C GLN A 57 21.42 -8.20 -14.11
N LYS A 58 20.92 -8.01 -15.34
CA LYS A 58 21.66 -7.30 -16.39
C LYS A 58 21.93 -5.84 -16.00
N ALA A 59 20.93 -5.13 -15.49
CA ALA A 59 21.06 -3.76 -15.02
C ALA A 59 22.10 -3.65 -13.89
N ARG A 60 22.04 -4.56 -12.91
CA ARG A 60 23.02 -4.67 -11.82
C ARG A 60 24.44 -4.87 -12.35
N THR A 61 24.60 -5.78 -13.32
CA THR A 61 25.90 -6.06 -13.96
C THR A 61 26.43 -4.82 -14.70
N GLN A 62 25.56 -4.03 -15.35
CA GLN A 62 25.96 -2.77 -15.98
C GLN A 62 26.49 -1.76 -14.97
N VAL A 63 25.82 -1.63 -13.81
CA VAL A 63 26.28 -0.77 -12.72
C VAL A 63 27.62 -1.27 -12.17
N ASP A 64 27.76 -2.56 -11.92
CA ASP A 64 29.02 -3.15 -11.43
C ASP A 64 30.19 -2.88 -12.38
N MET A 65 29.98 -3.11 -13.69
CA MET A 65 30.99 -2.81 -14.71
C MET A 65 31.33 -1.32 -14.74
N PHE A 66 30.34 -0.44 -14.57
CA PHE A 66 30.57 1.00 -14.49
C PHE A 66 31.43 1.36 -13.27
N LEU A 67 31.11 0.84 -12.09
CA LEU A 67 31.87 1.07 -10.86
C LEU A 67 33.33 0.61 -11.01
N GLN A 68 33.54 -0.61 -11.51
CA GLN A 68 34.87 -1.20 -11.73
C GLN A 68 35.68 -0.39 -12.74
N ARG A 69 35.10 -0.04 -13.89
CA ARG A 69 35.76 0.77 -14.93
C ARG A 69 36.20 2.14 -14.40
N HIS A 70 35.49 2.65 -13.41
CA HIS A 70 35.78 3.91 -12.76
C HIS A 70 36.71 3.79 -11.53
N GLY A 71 37.22 2.60 -11.22
CA GLY A 71 38.11 2.36 -10.08
C GLY A 71 37.40 2.50 -8.74
N ILE A 72 36.10 2.21 -8.70
CA ILE A 72 35.29 2.14 -7.49
C ILE A 72 35.12 0.67 -7.16
N HIS A 73 35.84 0.21 -6.15
CA HIS A 73 35.79 -1.16 -5.67
C HIS A 73 35.01 -1.19 -4.37
N SER A 74 33.97 -2.00 -4.33
CA SER A 74 33.18 -2.26 -3.13
C SER A 74 33.03 -3.76 -2.94
N ASN A 75 33.17 -4.22 -1.70
CA ASN A 75 32.97 -5.63 -1.35
C ASN A 75 31.47 -5.98 -1.27
N SER A 76 30.61 -4.96 -1.18
CA SER A 76 29.15 -5.02 -1.26
C SER A 76 28.67 -4.25 -2.50
N PHE A 77 27.52 -4.59 -3.06
CA PHE A 77 26.90 -3.80 -4.14
C PHE A 77 26.36 -2.48 -3.55
N ASP A 78 27.26 -1.53 -3.32
CA ASP A 78 26.96 -0.21 -2.75
C ASP A 78 27.30 0.88 -3.78
N VAL A 79 26.25 1.51 -4.30
CA VAL A 79 26.32 2.58 -5.31
C VAL A 79 26.66 3.95 -4.73
N ASN A 80 26.81 4.07 -3.41
CA ASN A 80 27.15 5.30 -2.70
C ASN A 80 28.61 5.36 -2.25
N VAL A 81 29.44 4.39 -2.64
CA VAL A 81 30.86 4.32 -2.25
C VAL A 81 31.66 5.48 -2.86
N PRO A 82 32.38 6.28 -2.05
CA PRO A 82 33.20 7.37 -2.57
C PRO A 82 34.44 6.84 -3.29
N LYS A 83 34.65 7.29 -4.52
CA LYS A 83 35.98 7.27 -5.15
C LYS A 83 36.87 8.32 -4.49
N LYS A 84 37.90 7.86 -3.79
CA LYS A 84 38.93 8.72 -3.21
C LYS A 84 40.06 8.97 -4.22
N SER A 85 40.53 10.21 -4.30
CA SER A 85 41.70 10.61 -5.10
C SER A 85 42.60 11.55 -4.29
N PHE A 86 43.84 11.77 -4.74
CA PHE A 86 44.81 12.64 -4.07
C PHE A 86 45.01 12.28 -2.58
N GLY A 87 45.36 11.02 -2.30
CA GLY A 87 45.61 10.56 -0.93
C GLY A 87 44.38 10.62 0.00
N GLY A 88 43.16 10.74 -0.53
CA GLY A 88 41.92 10.81 0.26
C GLY A 88 41.36 12.22 0.44
N LEU A 89 42.02 13.26 -0.08
CA LEU A 89 41.59 14.65 0.05
C LEU A 89 40.40 15.01 -0.85
N CYS A 90 40.20 14.27 -1.95
CA CYS A 90 39.08 14.47 -2.86
C CYS A 90 38.21 13.21 -2.91
N ARG A 91 36.90 13.42 -2.91
CA ARG A 91 35.88 12.37 -3.02
C ARG A 91 34.89 12.70 -4.13
N THR A 92 34.56 11.70 -4.92
CA THR A 92 33.49 11.77 -5.92
C THR A 92 32.70 10.46 -5.87
N TYR A 93 31.42 10.49 -6.20
CA TYR A 93 30.54 9.33 -6.08
C TYR A 93 30.13 8.83 -7.47
N PRO A 94 29.72 7.55 -7.61
CA PRO A 94 29.28 6.98 -8.88
C PRO A 94 28.28 7.87 -9.61
N LEU A 95 27.30 8.39 -8.87
CA LEU A 95 26.25 9.25 -9.42
C LEU A 95 26.83 10.53 -10.06
N HIS A 96 27.77 11.19 -9.38
CA HIS A 96 28.45 12.39 -9.90
C HIS A 96 29.31 12.09 -11.13
N LEU A 97 29.93 10.91 -11.18
CA LEU A 97 30.73 10.49 -12.33
C LEU A 97 29.84 10.25 -13.55
N ALA A 98 28.68 9.63 -13.37
CA ALA A 98 27.70 9.42 -14.43
C ALA A 98 27.17 10.76 -14.97
N ALA A 99 26.80 11.69 -14.08
CA ALA A 99 26.37 13.05 -14.48
C ALA A 99 27.46 13.86 -15.18
N LYS A 100 28.69 13.84 -14.69
CA LYS A 100 29.82 14.51 -15.36
C LYS A 100 30.05 13.98 -16.78
N LYS A 101 29.75 12.70 -17.01
CA LYS A 101 29.83 12.05 -18.33
C LYS A 101 28.56 12.22 -19.17
N ARG A 102 27.51 12.83 -18.63
CA ARG A 102 26.17 12.91 -19.23
C ARG A 102 25.60 11.54 -19.59
N ASP A 103 25.92 10.52 -18.79
CA ASP A 103 25.42 9.15 -18.95
C ASP A 103 24.10 8.99 -18.19
N TRP A 104 23.02 9.48 -18.81
CA TRP A 104 21.68 9.50 -18.22
C TRP A 104 21.13 8.10 -17.91
N HIS A 105 21.48 7.12 -18.73
CA HIS A 105 21.11 5.73 -18.51
C HIS A 105 21.74 5.22 -17.19
N MET A 106 23.03 5.47 -17.00
CA MET A 106 23.71 5.09 -15.76
C MET A 106 23.21 5.88 -14.55
N ILE A 107 22.83 7.15 -14.71
CA ILE A 107 22.21 7.94 -13.62
C ILE A 107 20.92 7.26 -13.14
N ARG A 108 20.01 6.92 -14.06
CA ARG A 108 18.77 6.20 -13.74
C ARG A 108 19.05 4.86 -13.07
N LEU A 109 20.00 4.08 -13.60
CA LEU A 109 20.38 2.81 -12.99
C LEU A 109 20.92 3.00 -11.57
N LEU A 110 21.83 3.95 -11.35
CA LEU A 110 22.40 4.22 -10.03
C LEU A 110 21.33 4.65 -9.03
N LEU A 111 20.41 5.53 -9.44
CA LEU A 111 19.29 5.98 -8.61
C LEU A 111 18.30 4.85 -8.31
N HIS A 112 17.96 4.04 -9.31
CA HIS A 112 17.17 2.82 -9.14
C HIS A 112 17.78 1.86 -8.11
N PHE A 113 19.12 1.75 -8.06
CA PHE A 113 19.85 0.97 -7.07
C PHE A 113 20.16 1.73 -5.75
N GLY A 114 19.49 2.85 -5.48
CA GLY A 114 19.56 3.55 -4.20
C GLY A 114 20.72 4.54 -4.06
N ALA A 115 21.28 5.05 -5.16
CA ALA A 115 22.23 6.15 -5.09
C ALA A 115 21.55 7.39 -4.49
N ASN A 116 22.23 8.09 -3.59
CA ASN A 116 21.71 9.26 -2.91
C ASN A 116 21.97 10.53 -3.74
N PRO A 117 20.95 11.16 -4.34
CA PRO A 117 21.13 12.38 -5.15
C PRO A 117 21.49 13.61 -4.32
N MET A 118 21.28 13.59 -3.00
CA MET A 118 21.69 14.67 -2.09
C MET A 118 23.14 14.53 -1.63
N GLN A 119 23.80 13.43 -1.98
CA GLN A 119 25.21 13.25 -1.68
C GLN A 119 26.03 14.36 -2.35
N ARG A 120 26.99 14.93 -1.62
CA ARG A 120 27.79 16.07 -2.09
C ARG A 120 29.21 15.64 -2.39
N ASP A 121 29.74 16.05 -3.55
CA ASP A 121 31.15 15.85 -3.90
C ASP A 121 32.11 16.63 -2.96
N SER A 122 33.43 16.51 -3.15
CA SER A 122 34.42 17.25 -2.35
C SER A 122 34.37 18.77 -2.49
N ARG A 123 33.62 19.30 -3.47
CA ARG A 123 33.36 20.74 -3.62
C ARG A 123 32.03 21.15 -2.97
N GLY A 124 31.37 20.23 -2.27
CA GLY A 124 30.07 20.46 -1.65
C GLY A 124 28.91 20.51 -2.66
N ARG A 125 29.12 20.10 -3.91
CA ARG A 125 28.10 20.19 -4.95
C ARG A 125 27.24 18.92 -4.97
N PRO A 126 25.90 19.04 -4.93
CA PRO A 126 24.99 17.93 -5.20
C PRO A 126 24.88 17.64 -6.70
N ILE A 127 24.27 16.50 -7.04
CA ILE A 127 24.10 16.06 -8.43
C ILE A 127 23.32 17.06 -9.30
N ILE A 128 22.37 17.79 -8.71
CA ILE A 128 21.51 18.74 -9.42
C ILE A 128 22.29 19.91 -10.02
N VAL A 129 23.49 20.23 -9.53
CA VAL A 129 24.36 21.25 -10.13
C VAL A 129 24.83 20.84 -11.54
N PHE A 130 24.81 19.55 -11.85
CA PHE A 130 25.10 19.03 -13.18
C PHE A 130 23.85 18.94 -14.07
N ALA A 131 22.68 19.31 -13.54
CA ALA A 131 21.41 19.24 -14.23
C ALA A 131 21.09 20.51 -15.04
N ASP A 132 21.75 21.65 -14.76
CA ASP A 132 21.57 22.91 -15.51
C ASP A 132 21.93 22.77 -17.01
N GLU A 133 22.69 21.74 -17.39
CA GLU A 133 23.03 21.41 -18.78
C GLU A 133 22.17 20.28 -19.37
N ALA A 134 21.19 19.77 -18.62
CA ALA A 134 20.29 18.68 -19.00
C ALA A 134 18.98 19.21 -19.60
N SER A 135 18.28 18.38 -20.39
CA SER A 135 16.93 18.73 -20.82
C SER A 135 15.97 18.81 -19.63
N ALA A 136 14.89 19.59 -19.74
CA ALA A 136 13.89 19.72 -18.70
C ALA A 136 13.35 18.34 -18.24
N GLU A 137 13.13 17.41 -19.17
CA GLU A 137 12.72 16.03 -18.89
C GLU A 137 13.73 15.24 -18.02
N GLN A 138 15.03 15.49 -18.22
CA GLN A 138 16.12 14.83 -17.49
C GLN A 138 16.30 15.41 -16.08
N GLN A 139 16.18 16.73 -15.92
CA GLN A 139 16.18 17.38 -14.60
C GLN A 139 15.01 16.87 -13.75
N VAL A 140 13.86 16.79 -14.39
CA VAL A 140 12.63 16.30 -13.83
C VAL A 140 12.77 14.82 -13.39
N ALA A 141 13.44 13.95 -14.17
CA ALA A 141 13.73 12.57 -13.77
C ALA A 141 14.63 12.46 -12.53
N ILE A 142 15.68 13.29 -12.43
CA ILE A 142 16.57 13.33 -11.24
C ILE A 142 15.82 13.79 -9.99
N ILE A 143 14.93 14.78 -10.13
CA ILE A 143 14.11 15.30 -9.03
C ILE A 143 13.07 14.25 -8.61
N LYS A 144 12.51 13.49 -9.55
CA LYS A 144 11.55 12.40 -9.30
C LYS A 144 12.18 11.22 -8.56
N GLU A 145 13.38 10.80 -8.94
CA GLU A 145 14.08 9.68 -8.28
C GLU A 145 14.71 10.06 -6.93
N ARG A 146 14.87 11.36 -6.63
CA ARG A 146 15.29 11.88 -5.31
C ARG A 146 14.31 11.56 -4.19
N ASP A 147 13.03 11.45 -4.49
CA ASP A 147 12.00 11.17 -3.48
C ASP A 147 11.86 9.66 -3.19
N LEU A 148 12.51 8.80 -3.99
CA LEU A 148 12.54 7.33 -3.83
C LEU A 148 13.72 6.80 -2.99
N SER A 149 14.75 7.64 -2.69
CA SER A 149 16.07 7.16 -2.24
C SER A 149 16.22 6.90 -0.73
N TRP A 150 15.15 6.62 0.02
CA TRP A 150 15.30 6.15 1.40
C TRP A 150 15.52 4.63 1.40
N PRO A 151 16.69 4.11 1.81
CA PRO A 151 16.89 2.68 1.94
C PRO A 151 15.89 2.11 2.96
N MET A 152 14.96 1.30 2.47
CA MET A 152 13.81 0.76 3.21
C MET A 152 14.19 -0.19 4.36
N SER A 153 15.46 -0.59 4.46
CA SER A 153 15.96 -1.42 5.56
C SER A 153 15.97 -0.70 6.92
N GLU A 154 15.87 0.64 6.93
CA GLU A 154 15.96 1.44 8.16
C GLU A 154 14.77 2.39 8.37
N HIS A 155 13.68 2.25 7.61
CA HIS A 155 12.50 3.09 7.88
C HIS A 155 11.91 2.70 9.25
N PRO A 156 11.87 3.61 10.25
CA PRO A 156 11.55 3.25 11.64
C PRO A 156 10.15 2.65 11.81
N THR A 157 9.26 2.86 10.84
CA THR A 157 7.89 2.34 10.82
C THR A 157 7.70 1.10 9.93
N CYS A 158 8.77 0.52 9.36
CA CYS A 158 8.68 -0.66 8.49
C CYS A 158 9.48 -1.88 9.01
N SER A 159 9.17 -2.30 10.23
CA SER A 159 9.75 -3.49 10.82
C SER A 159 9.27 -4.77 10.11
N ALA A 160 10.01 -5.88 10.28
CA ALA A 160 9.56 -7.19 9.80
C ALA A 160 8.20 -7.60 10.39
N GLY A 161 7.88 -7.16 11.62
CA GLY A 161 6.57 -7.35 12.22
C GLY A 161 5.47 -6.58 11.48
N TYR A 162 5.73 -5.31 11.16
CA TYR A 162 4.82 -4.48 10.38
C TYR A 162 4.54 -5.07 9.00
N ARG A 163 5.57 -5.51 8.27
CA ARG A 163 5.41 -6.11 6.92
C ARG A 163 4.50 -7.35 6.94
N ARG A 164 4.69 -8.23 7.92
CA ARG A 164 3.81 -9.39 8.12
C ARG A 164 2.39 -9.00 8.48
N ALA A 165 2.21 -8.01 9.36
CA ALA A 165 0.89 -7.51 9.73
C ALA A 165 0.18 -6.84 8.55
N ALA A 166 0.91 -6.05 7.76
CA ALA A 166 0.43 -5.43 6.53
C ALA A 166 -0.04 -6.46 5.51
N ARG A 167 0.78 -7.47 5.23
CA ARG A 167 0.42 -8.59 4.36
C ARG A 167 -0.82 -9.33 4.88
N PHE A 168 -0.84 -9.67 6.17
CA PHE A 168 -1.95 -10.38 6.80
C PHE A 168 -3.28 -9.61 6.70
N THR A 169 -3.27 -8.31 7.00
CA THR A 169 -4.46 -7.44 6.95
C THR A 169 -4.89 -7.07 5.53
N SER A 170 -4.03 -7.26 4.53
CA SER A 170 -4.37 -7.01 3.12
C SER A 170 -5.10 -8.19 2.47
N GLY A 171 -5.04 -9.40 3.03
CA GLY A 171 -5.61 -10.59 2.41
C GLY A 171 -5.98 -11.70 3.40
N PRO A 172 -5.01 -12.41 4.00
CA PRO A 172 -5.26 -13.61 4.80
C PRO A 172 -6.23 -13.42 5.98
N LEU A 173 -6.26 -12.24 6.58
CA LEU A 173 -7.21 -11.91 7.65
C LEU A 173 -8.66 -12.24 7.24
N TRP A 174 -9.05 -11.87 6.02
CA TRP A 174 -10.42 -11.98 5.55
C TRP A 174 -10.88 -13.43 5.38
N MET A 175 -9.93 -14.34 5.18
CA MET A 175 -10.15 -15.78 5.00
C MET A 175 -10.05 -16.56 6.31
N HIS A 176 -9.81 -15.89 7.43
CA HIS A 176 -9.65 -16.56 8.71
C HIS A 176 -10.99 -17.16 9.18
N GLU A 177 -11.01 -18.45 9.55
CA GLU A 177 -12.20 -19.22 9.95
C GLU A 177 -13.01 -18.56 11.08
N ALA A 178 -12.31 -17.90 12.01
CA ALA A 178 -12.94 -17.15 13.11
C ALA A 178 -13.88 -16.03 12.62
N LEU A 179 -13.80 -15.65 11.34
CA LEU A 179 -14.65 -14.64 10.72
C LEU A 179 -15.81 -15.22 9.89
N ASP A 180 -15.95 -16.55 9.76
CA ASP A 180 -16.94 -17.17 8.87
C ASP A 180 -18.40 -16.92 9.25
N GLY A 181 -18.67 -16.67 10.54
CA GLY A 181 -19.99 -16.31 11.04
C GLY A 181 -20.35 -14.83 10.88
N PHE A 182 -19.45 -14.00 10.34
CA PHE A 182 -19.62 -12.55 10.29
C PHE A 182 -19.84 -12.08 8.86
N SER A 183 -20.88 -11.28 8.65
CA SER A 183 -21.12 -10.64 7.35
C SER A 183 -20.33 -9.35 7.18
N HIS A 184 -20.03 -8.65 8.28
CA HIS A 184 -19.33 -7.38 8.30
C HIS A 184 -18.31 -7.36 9.44
N ILE A 185 -17.24 -6.61 9.23
CA ILE A 185 -16.17 -6.42 10.22
C ILE A 185 -15.81 -4.94 10.29
N LEU A 186 -15.39 -4.49 11.46
CA LEU A 186 -14.80 -3.19 11.70
C LEU A 186 -13.52 -3.39 12.50
N LEU A 187 -12.37 -3.19 11.86
CA LEU A 187 -11.07 -3.23 12.50
C LEU A 187 -10.82 -1.91 13.22
N MET A 188 -10.28 -2.01 14.42
CA MET A 188 -9.88 -0.87 15.23
C MET A 188 -8.46 -1.11 15.75
N ASP A 189 -7.59 -0.12 15.57
CA ASP A 189 -6.24 -0.15 16.13
C ASP A 189 -6.30 -0.02 17.65
N THR A 190 -5.38 -0.71 18.33
CA THR A 190 -5.20 -0.65 19.77
C THR A 190 -4.88 0.75 20.30
N GLU A 191 -4.31 1.64 19.48
CA GLU A 191 -4.01 3.02 19.88
C GLU A 191 -5.12 4.02 19.49
N PHE A 192 -6.22 3.54 18.90
CA PHE A 192 -7.34 4.40 18.54
C PHE A 192 -8.13 4.82 19.79
N VAL A 193 -8.27 6.12 20.01
CA VAL A 193 -9.01 6.69 21.15
C VAL A 193 -10.26 7.38 20.63
N LEU A 194 -11.43 6.89 21.03
CA LEU A 194 -12.69 7.63 20.87
C LEU A 194 -12.69 8.81 21.84
N SER A 195 -12.76 10.03 21.32
CA SER A 195 -12.72 11.25 22.13
C SER A 195 -14.08 11.64 22.68
N HIS A 196 -15.15 11.08 22.11
CA HIS A 196 -16.54 11.34 22.49
C HIS A 196 -17.38 10.06 22.46
N PRO A 197 -18.52 10.01 23.17
CA PRO A 197 -19.48 8.92 23.02
C PRO A 197 -19.93 8.76 21.57
N VAL A 198 -20.07 7.51 21.12
CA VAL A 198 -20.63 7.18 19.81
C VAL A 198 -22.10 6.79 20.02
N PRO A 199 -23.08 7.67 19.70
CA PRO A 199 -24.49 7.44 20.05
C PRO A 199 -25.23 6.51 19.08
N TRP A 200 -24.51 5.91 18.13
CA TRP A 200 -25.03 5.05 17.07
C TRP A 200 -24.11 3.82 16.92
N ASP A 201 -24.58 2.78 16.24
CA ASP A 201 -23.82 1.56 15.99
C ASP A 201 -23.18 1.63 14.58
N PRO A 202 -21.84 1.75 14.49
CA PRO A 202 -21.15 1.85 13.20
C PRO A 202 -21.28 0.62 12.32
N LEU A 203 -21.27 -0.58 12.92
CA LEU A 203 -21.43 -1.82 12.17
C LEU A 203 -22.83 -1.95 11.60
N ARG A 204 -23.84 -1.61 12.40
CA ARG A 204 -25.23 -1.58 11.93
C ARG A 204 -25.43 -0.59 10.80
N TYR A 205 -24.88 0.62 10.92
CA TYR A 205 -24.98 1.62 9.86
C TYR A 205 -24.32 1.14 8.57
N MET A 206 -23.12 0.56 8.64
CA MET A 206 -22.45 -0.04 7.47
C MET A 206 -23.31 -1.13 6.81
N PHE A 207 -23.90 -2.01 7.62
CA PHE A 207 -24.79 -3.07 7.13
C PHE A 207 -26.03 -2.47 6.44
N GLU A 208 -26.68 -1.49 7.06
CA GLU A 208 -27.89 -0.84 6.53
C GLU A 208 -27.61 -0.01 5.27
N GLN A 209 -26.41 0.54 5.12
CA GLN A 209 -25.96 1.23 3.90
C GLN A 209 -25.47 0.28 2.81
N ASN A 210 -25.42 -1.03 3.07
CA ASN A 210 -24.84 -2.01 2.15
C ASN A 210 -23.39 -1.64 1.75
N SER A 211 -22.59 -1.23 2.73
CA SER A 211 -21.21 -0.78 2.54
C SER A 211 -20.26 -1.97 2.33
N ASP A 212 -19.63 -2.05 1.16
CA ASP A 212 -18.55 -3.01 0.92
C ASP A 212 -17.25 -2.58 1.58
N LEU A 213 -17.04 -1.26 1.72
CA LEU A 213 -15.88 -0.69 2.39
C LEU A 213 -16.30 0.51 3.24
N ALA A 214 -15.82 0.55 4.48
CA ALA A 214 -16.01 1.67 5.38
C ALA A 214 -14.69 2.12 6.01
N TYR A 215 -14.53 3.42 6.20
CA TYR A 215 -13.28 4.01 6.68
C TYR A 215 -13.54 5.21 7.58
N TRP A 216 -12.66 5.47 8.56
CA TRP A 216 -12.78 6.64 9.41
C TRP A 216 -12.28 7.92 8.75
N GLN A 217 -11.08 7.90 8.17
CA GLN A 217 -10.49 9.06 7.50
C GLN A 217 -9.57 8.63 6.37
N THR A 218 -9.32 9.52 5.42
CA THR A 218 -8.28 9.36 4.40
C THR A 218 -7.08 10.22 4.72
N HIS A 219 -5.90 9.71 4.38
CA HIS A 219 -4.66 10.43 4.51
C HIS A 219 -4.00 10.58 3.16
N TYR A 220 -3.37 11.74 2.99
CA TYR A 220 -2.47 11.98 1.89
C TYR A 220 -1.07 11.58 2.31
N GLU A 221 -0.61 10.43 1.82
CA GLU A 221 0.75 9.98 2.07
C GLU A 221 1.64 10.41 0.91
N ARG A 222 2.42 11.47 1.16
CA ARG A 222 3.51 11.87 0.26
C ARG A 222 4.65 10.87 0.26
N THR A 223 4.64 9.80 1.04
CA THR A 223 5.80 8.92 1.09
C THR A 223 5.75 7.94 -0.08
N TRP A 224 6.38 8.34 -1.19
CA TRP A 224 6.56 7.54 -2.42
C TRP A 224 7.16 6.15 -2.16
N ASN A 225 7.81 5.95 -1.01
CA ASN A 225 8.54 4.74 -0.66
C ASN A 225 7.66 3.54 -0.24
N ARG A 226 6.40 3.74 0.20
CA ARG A 226 5.49 2.64 0.59
C ARG A 226 4.54 2.17 -0.51
N THR A 227 4.52 2.89 -1.63
CA THR A 227 3.67 2.61 -2.79
C THR A 227 4.49 2.35 -4.05
N VAL A 228 5.82 2.23 -3.93
CA VAL A 228 6.72 1.88 -5.04
C VAL A 228 6.23 0.59 -5.70
N TYR A 229 6.01 0.63 -7.01
CA TYR A 229 5.44 -0.44 -7.84
C TYR A 229 4.01 -0.86 -7.52
N LEU A 230 3.45 -0.49 -6.36
CA LEU A 230 2.11 -0.91 -5.97
C LEU A 230 1.09 -0.47 -7.02
N THR A 231 1.13 0.78 -7.44
CA THR A 231 0.19 1.30 -8.42
C THR A 231 0.39 0.70 -9.81
N GLU A 232 1.64 0.52 -10.24
CA GLU A 232 1.95 -0.09 -11.53
C GLU A 232 1.43 -1.52 -11.60
N VAL A 233 1.74 -2.35 -10.59
CA VAL A 233 1.25 -3.72 -10.49
C VAL A 233 -0.29 -3.74 -10.45
N SER A 234 -0.89 -2.81 -9.72
CA SER A 234 -2.35 -2.67 -9.70
C SER A 234 -2.91 -2.34 -11.07
N LYS A 235 -2.35 -1.35 -11.78
CA LYS A 235 -2.78 -0.98 -13.14
C LYS A 235 -2.64 -2.16 -14.11
N GLU A 236 -1.54 -2.90 -14.04
CA GLU A 236 -1.32 -4.09 -14.86
C GLU A 236 -2.39 -5.17 -14.59
N PHE A 237 -2.71 -5.42 -13.31
CA PHE A 237 -3.79 -6.33 -12.92
C PHE A 237 -5.14 -5.89 -13.51
N MET A 238 -5.48 -4.60 -13.38
CA MET A 238 -6.75 -4.06 -13.89
C MET A 238 -6.84 -4.15 -15.41
N HIS A 239 -5.77 -3.75 -16.12
CA HIS A 239 -5.69 -3.85 -17.57
C HIS A 239 -5.82 -5.30 -18.05
N GLY A 240 -5.13 -6.24 -17.38
CA GLY A 240 -5.22 -7.66 -17.69
C GLY A 240 -6.63 -8.25 -17.55
N ARG A 241 -7.52 -7.59 -16.79
CA ARG A 241 -8.91 -8.01 -16.54
C ARG A 241 -9.95 -7.10 -17.18
N ASN A 242 -9.55 -6.12 -18.00
CA ASN A 242 -10.43 -5.11 -18.58
C ASN A 242 -11.29 -4.37 -17.53
N LEU A 243 -10.73 -4.14 -16.34
CA LEU A 243 -11.41 -3.40 -15.28
C LEU A 243 -11.19 -1.91 -15.50
N MET A 244 -12.29 -1.18 -15.59
CA MET A 244 -12.25 0.28 -15.67
C MET A 244 -12.33 0.88 -14.26
N PRO A 245 -11.50 1.88 -13.97
CA PRO A 245 -11.52 2.56 -12.68
C PRO A 245 -12.92 3.16 -12.45
N GLN A 246 -13.45 2.98 -11.25
CA GLN A 246 -14.73 3.56 -10.85
C GLN A 246 -14.55 4.98 -10.29
N VAL A 247 -13.33 5.33 -9.87
CA VAL A 247 -12.92 6.67 -9.41
C VAL A 247 -13.93 7.29 -8.42
N PRO A 248 -14.23 6.60 -7.31
CA PRO A 248 -15.08 7.16 -6.26
C PRO A 248 -14.52 8.49 -5.75
N GLU A 249 -15.37 9.34 -5.15
CA GLU A 249 -14.98 10.62 -4.57
C GLU A 249 -13.79 10.48 -3.60
N LEU A 250 -13.73 9.35 -2.91
CA LEU A 250 -12.62 8.93 -2.05
C LEU A 250 -11.23 9.14 -2.69
N VAL A 251 -11.14 8.92 -4.00
CA VAL A 251 -9.88 8.89 -4.77
C VAL A 251 -9.92 9.85 -5.98
N SER A 252 -11.06 10.48 -6.26
CA SER A 252 -11.32 11.25 -7.49
C SER A 252 -10.45 12.48 -7.66
N TYR A 253 -10.10 13.16 -6.55
CA TYR A 253 -9.19 14.30 -6.57
C TYR A 253 -7.79 13.96 -7.12
N TRP A 254 -7.44 12.67 -7.18
CA TRP A 254 -6.10 12.19 -7.50
C TRP A 254 -6.01 11.39 -8.79
N TRP A 255 -7.16 11.11 -9.42
CA TRP A 255 -7.23 10.38 -10.68
C TRP A 255 -6.89 11.26 -11.89
N ASP A 256 -6.22 12.40 -11.70
CA ASP A 256 -5.77 13.18 -12.83
C ASP A 256 -4.78 12.33 -13.65
N GLU A 257 -5.13 12.05 -14.91
CA GLU A 257 -4.37 11.21 -15.85
C GLU A 257 -2.98 11.78 -16.17
N SER A 258 -2.66 12.97 -15.65
CA SER A 258 -1.33 13.54 -15.72
C SER A 258 -0.34 12.60 -15.04
N GLU A 259 0.50 11.95 -15.85
CA GLU A 259 1.48 10.94 -15.44
C GLU A 259 2.30 11.42 -14.24
N VAL A 260 1.84 11.08 -13.03
CA VAL A 260 2.64 11.23 -11.83
C VAL A 260 3.72 10.15 -11.96
N PRO A 261 4.96 10.54 -12.20
CA PRO A 261 6.01 9.63 -12.63
C PRO A 261 6.64 9.01 -11.39
N GLY A 262 6.73 7.68 -11.42
CA GLY A 262 6.88 6.85 -10.21
C GLY A 262 5.55 6.30 -9.70
N GLY A 263 4.43 6.57 -10.39
CA GLY A 263 3.16 5.85 -10.28
C GLY A 263 2.43 5.92 -8.94
N SER A 264 2.99 6.49 -7.89
CA SER A 264 2.48 6.38 -6.52
C SER A 264 1.03 6.86 -6.38
N PHE A 265 0.16 5.96 -5.92
CA PHE A 265 -1.20 6.29 -5.48
C PHE A 265 -1.09 6.91 -4.08
N PRO A 266 -1.38 8.22 -3.91
CA PRO A 266 -0.97 8.92 -2.69
C PRO A 266 -2.07 8.94 -1.62
N VAL A 267 -3.20 8.27 -1.87
CA VAL A 267 -4.32 8.19 -0.92
C VAL A 267 -4.25 6.89 -0.15
N ASN A 268 -4.33 7.02 1.16
CA ASN A 268 -4.40 5.90 2.08
C ASN A 268 -5.72 5.97 2.84
N ILE A 269 -6.44 4.84 2.90
CA ILE A 269 -7.50 4.68 3.90
C ILE A 269 -6.81 4.54 5.24
N TYR A 270 -7.08 5.45 6.17
CA TYR A 270 -6.33 5.46 7.41
C TYR A 270 -6.65 4.22 8.25
N GLY A 271 -5.68 3.32 8.34
CA GLY A 271 -5.90 1.94 8.78
C GLY A 271 -6.17 1.76 10.27
N CYS A 272 -6.39 2.84 11.03
CA CYS A 272 -6.70 2.72 12.45
C CYS A 272 -8.18 2.41 12.73
N LEU A 273 -9.07 2.69 11.77
CA LEU A 273 -10.48 2.34 11.85
C LEU A 273 -11.05 2.17 10.43
N PHE A 274 -11.20 0.92 10.00
CA PHE A 274 -11.74 0.56 8.68
C PHE A 274 -12.37 -0.83 8.71
N GLY A 275 -13.20 -1.14 7.74
CA GLY A 275 -13.92 -2.40 7.70
C GLY A 275 -14.81 -2.48 6.48
N GLY A 276 -15.79 -3.37 6.50
CA GLY A 276 -16.72 -3.52 5.39
C GLY A 276 -17.37 -4.89 5.35
N SER A 277 -18.00 -5.17 4.22
CA SER A 277 -18.60 -6.46 3.94
C SER A 277 -17.55 -7.54 3.74
N MET A 278 -17.69 -8.66 4.46
CA MET A 278 -16.87 -9.85 4.25
C MET A 278 -17.05 -10.42 2.84
N SER A 279 -18.19 -10.20 2.18
CA SER A 279 -18.39 -10.65 0.79
C SER A 279 -17.49 -9.91 -0.20
N PHE A 280 -17.23 -8.62 0.03
CA PHE A 280 -16.29 -7.84 -0.77
C PHE A 280 -14.86 -8.36 -0.59
N PHE A 281 -14.40 -8.43 0.67
CA PHE A 281 -13.04 -8.89 0.95
C PHE A 281 -12.80 -10.34 0.53
N ARG A 282 -13.80 -11.22 0.62
CA ARG A 282 -13.72 -12.63 0.18
C ARG A 282 -14.06 -12.81 -1.30
N SER A 283 -14.39 -11.74 -2.02
CA SER A 283 -14.73 -11.84 -3.43
C SER A 283 -13.54 -12.36 -4.22
N SER A 284 -13.82 -13.14 -5.27
CA SER A 284 -12.78 -13.65 -6.18
C SER A 284 -11.95 -12.52 -6.79
N LEU A 285 -12.57 -11.36 -7.04
CA LEU A 285 -11.87 -10.19 -7.56
C LEU A 285 -10.85 -9.66 -6.56
N TYR A 286 -11.26 -9.37 -5.32
CA TYR A 286 -10.36 -8.86 -4.28
C TYR A 286 -9.26 -9.87 -3.95
N GLN A 287 -9.61 -11.15 -3.79
CA GLN A 287 -8.64 -12.20 -3.47
C GLN A 287 -7.61 -12.38 -4.58
N SER A 288 -8.03 -12.42 -5.84
CA SER A 288 -7.08 -12.51 -6.95
C SER A 288 -6.20 -11.27 -7.13
N TYR A 289 -6.69 -10.09 -6.72
CA TYR A 289 -5.88 -8.88 -6.66
C TYR A 289 -4.84 -8.97 -5.54
N PHE A 290 -5.22 -9.43 -4.35
CA PHE A 290 -4.28 -9.69 -3.28
C PHE A 290 -3.22 -10.73 -3.69
N GLU A 291 -3.61 -11.84 -4.32
CA GLU A 291 -2.69 -12.87 -4.82
C GLU A 291 -1.67 -12.31 -5.82
N GLU A 292 -2.11 -11.43 -6.73
CA GLU A 292 -1.21 -10.72 -7.64
C GLU A 292 -0.21 -9.89 -6.84
N LEU A 293 -0.67 -9.07 -5.89
CA LEU A 293 0.21 -8.26 -5.05
C LEU A 293 1.18 -9.12 -4.21
N ASP A 294 0.71 -10.25 -3.69
CA ASP A 294 1.47 -11.16 -2.85
C ASP A 294 2.54 -11.95 -3.62
N SER A 295 2.37 -12.07 -4.95
CA SER A 295 3.38 -12.64 -5.84
C SER A 295 4.60 -11.72 -6.04
N TRP A 296 4.46 -10.43 -5.70
CA TRP A 296 5.53 -9.45 -5.76
C TRP A 296 6.24 -9.32 -4.39
N PRO A 297 7.52 -8.92 -4.38
CA PRO A 297 8.24 -8.66 -3.13
C PRO A 297 7.76 -7.38 -2.41
N GLY A 298 6.57 -6.85 -2.74
CA GLY A 298 6.06 -5.56 -2.31
C GLY A 298 5.98 -5.36 -0.80
N PHE A 299 5.45 -6.34 -0.08
CA PHE A 299 5.39 -6.29 1.38
C PHE A 299 6.80 -6.35 2.01
N ASP A 300 7.68 -7.21 1.48
CA ASP A 300 8.99 -7.52 2.08
C ASP A 300 10.09 -6.50 1.73
N GLU A 301 10.06 -5.94 0.52
CA GLU A 301 11.04 -4.95 0.04
C GLU A 301 10.51 -3.52 0.16
N TYR A 302 9.27 -3.27 -0.29
CA TYR A 302 8.72 -1.91 -0.44
C TYR A 302 7.70 -1.50 0.63
N CYS A 303 7.45 -2.35 1.63
CA CYS A 303 6.60 -2.01 2.77
C CYS A 303 5.18 -1.59 2.39
N TRP A 304 4.60 -2.29 1.40
CA TRP A 304 3.24 -2.01 0.99
C TRP A 304 2.30 -2.04 2.17
N SER A 305 1.52 -0.97 2.27
CA SER A 305 0.61 -0.75 3.39
C SER A 305 -0.79 -1.28 3.04
N PRO A 306 -1.50 -1.92 3.99
CA PRO A 306 -2.89 -2.33 3.76
C PRO A 306 -3.78 -1.12 3.44
N GLN A 307 -3.44 0.05 4.00
CA GLN A 307 -4.15 1.31 3.75
C GLN A 307 -4.16 1.72 2.28
N SER A 308 -3.01 1.61 1.61
CA SER A 308 -2.84 1.92 0.19
C SER A 308 -3.54 0.89 -0.68
N ILE A 309 -3.38 -0.40 -0.34
CA ILE A 309 -3.98 -1.52 -1.07
C ILE A 309 -5.50 -1.40 -1.07
N LEU A 310 -6.10 -1.11 0.10
CA LEU A 310 -7.54 -0.92 0.24
C LEU A 310 -8.04 0.29 -0.54
N ALA A 311 -7.31 1.40 -0.53
CA ALA A 311 -7.70 2.59 -1.25
C ALA A 311 -7.66 2.38 -2.78
N ILE A 312 -6.66 1.64 -3.27
CA ILE A 312 -6.60 1.23 -4.68
C ILE A 312 -7.73 0.24 -5.01
N ALA A 313 -7.94 -0.78 -4.19
CA ALA A 313 -9.04 -1.73 -4.39
C ALA A 313 -10.39 -1.00 -4.45
N ALA A 314 -10.64 -0.04 -3.56
CA ALA A 314 -11.82 0.82 -3.59
C ALA A 314 -11.94 1.58 -4.91
N ALA A 315 -10.83 2.18 -5.38
CA ALA A 315 -10.78 2.98 -6.60
C ALA A 315 -11.25 2.23 -7.85
N PHE A 316 -10.94 0.93 -7.92
CA PHE A 316 -11.18 0.11 -9.10
C PHE A 316 -12.38 -0.82 -8.97
N PHE A 317 -12.72 -1.27 -7.75
CA PHE A 317 -13.74 -2.29 -7.56
C PHE A 317 -15.09 -1.71 -7.11
N LEU A 318 -15.08 -0.53 -6.50
CA LEU A 318 -16.26 0.04 -5.85
C LEU A 318 -16.59 1.42 -6.42
N ASN A 319 -17.88 1.72 -6.54
CA ASN A 319 -18.36 3.09 -6.73
C ASN A 319 -18.77 3.69 -5.37
N ASP A 320 -19.08 4.99 -5.35
CA ASP A 320 -19.40 5.72 -4.12
C ASP A 320 -20.56 5.12 -3.31
N ASN A 321 -21.48 4.39 -3.94
CA ASN A 321 -22.62 3.79 -3.23
C ASN A 321 -22.23 2.65 -2.29
N PHE A 322 -21.05 2.05 -2.49
CA PHE A 322 -20.56 0.92 -1.69
C PHE A 322 -19.47 1.33 -0.71
N ILE A 323 -19.16 2.63 -0.62
CA ILE A 323 -18.12 3.18 0.23
C ILE A 323 -18.78 4.06 1.29
N THR A 324 -18.38 3.91 2.55
CA THR A 324 -18.98 4.68 3.66
C THR A 324 -17.92 5.26 4.59
N GLU A 325 -17.99 6.57 4.79
CA GLU A 325 -17.18 7.24 5.81
C GLU A 325 -17.82 7.06 7.20
N ILE A 326 -17.07 6.50 8.14
CA ILE A 326 -17.45 6.32 9.53
C ILE A 326 -17.17 7.61 10.29
N TRP A 327 -18.22 8.32 10.66
CA TRP A 327 -18.12 9.61 11.36
C TRP A 327 -18.12 9.45 12.87
N VAL A 328 -16.97 9.11 13.43
CA VAL A 328 -16.73 9.11 14.88
C VAL A 328 -15.66 10.13 15.27
N TYR A 329 -15.82 10.75 16.43
CA TYR A 329 -14.79 11.61 16.99
C TYR A 329 -13.74 10.76 17.69
N GLY A 330 -12.49 10.93 17.28
CA GLY A 330 -11.41 10.12 17.78
C GLY A 330 -10.06 10.69 17.44
N ARG A 331 -9.04 10.03 17.97
CA ARG A 331 -7.64 10.36 17.74
C ARG A 331 -6.85 9.08 17.57
N HIS A 332 -5.90 9.12 16.65
CA HIS A 332 -4.86 8.11 16.52
C HIS A 332 -3.58 8.80 16.08
N GLN A 333 -2.56 8.71 16.95
CA GLN A 333 -1.27 9.39 16.79
C GLN A 333 -1.44 10.90 16.57
N ASN A 334 -1.05 11.39 15.39
CA ASN A 334 -1.05 12.80 15.02
C ASN A 334 -2.33 13.24 14.29
N SER A 335 -3.33 12.36 14.19
CA SER A 335 -4.58 12.67 13.50
C SER A 335 -5.76 12.57 14.43
N SER A 336 -6.67 13.52 14.31
CA SER A 336 -7.89 13.64 15.09
C SER A 336 -9.04 13.99 14.18
N LYS A 337 -10.24 13.51 14.54
CA LYS A 337 -11.51 14.11 14.15
C LYS A 337 -12.13 14.74 15.38
N THR A 338 -12.32 16.05 15.39
CA THR A 338 -12.92 16.77 16.52
C THR A 338 -14.28 17.40 16.18
N PRO A 339 -15.12 17.72 17.16
CA PRO A 339 -16.40 18.40 16.91
C PRO A 339 -16.23 19.78 16.24
N GLU A 340 -15.11 20.47 16.51
CA GLU A 340 -14.82 21.82 15.97
C GLU A 340 -14.43 21.82 14.49
N GLU A 341 -13.88 20.71 13.99
CA GLU A 341 -13.67 20.50 12.54
C GLU A 341 -15.01 20.41 11.80
N GLY A 342 -16.12 20.34 12.54
CA GLY A 342 -17.47 20.29 12.05
C GLY A 342 -17.87 18.88 11.64
N TRP A 343 -19.17 18.59 11.72
CA TRP A 343 -19.77 17.64 10.79
C TRP A 343 -19.59 18.27 9.41
N ASN A 344 -18.72 17.72 8.56
CA ASN A 344 -18.57 18.26 7.22
C ASN A 344 -19.85 17.96 6.42
N ASP A 345 -20.80 18.89 6.50
CA ASP A 345 -22.17 18.85 5.96
C ASP A 345 -22.21 18.72 4.42
N SER A 346 -21.04 18.72 3.77
CA SER A 346 -20.89 18.45 2.35
C SER A 346 -21.07 16.98 1.97
N LYS A 347 -20.96 16.04 2.92
CA LYS A 347 -21.14 14.60 2.67
C LYS A 347 -22.36 14.07 3.41
N ARG A 348 -23.49 14.00 2.71
CA ARG A 348 -24.72 13.37 3.20
C ARG A 348 -24.50 11.87 3.48
N GLY A 349 -24.05 11.54 4.67
CA GLY A 349 -24.61 10.43 5.44
C GLY A 349 -25.70 11.03 6.32
N ILE A 350 -26.96 10.90 5.93
CA ILE A 350 -28.07 11.33 6.77
C ILE A 350 -28.10 10.35 7.95
N LEU A 351 -27.60 10.76 9.12
CA LEU A 351 -28.17 10.22 10.36
C LEU A 351 -29.68 10.51 10.26
N PRO A 352 -30.56 9.49 10.37
CA PRO A 352 -31.99 9.71 10.50
C PRO A 352 -32.21 10.82 11.53
N GLU A 353 -33.15 11.72 11.29
CA GLU A 353 -33.38 12.89 12.14
C GLU A 353 -33.57 12.51 13.63
N SER A 354 -34.02 11.27 13.88
CA SER A 354 -34.14 10.63 15.19
C SER A 354 -32.82 10.25 15.89
N GLN A 355 -31.69 10.27 15.20
CA GLN A 355 -30.37 9.85 15.70
C GLN A 355 -29.34 10.99 15.73
N ARG A 356 -29.73 12.20 15.32
CA ARG A 356 -28.88 13.38 15.47
C ARG A 356 -28.80 13.73 16.96
N PRO A 357 -27.59 13.94 17.53
CA PRO A 357 -27.48 14.54 18.85
C PRO A 357 -28.22 15.88 18.83
N SER A 358 -29.17 16.09 19.74
CA SER A 358 -29.87 17.36 19.81
C SER A 358 -28.85 18.48 20.05
N ALA A 359 -28.88 19.53 19.23
CA ALA A 359 -28.04 20.73 19.39
C ALA A 359 -28.41 21.56 20.65
N HIS A 360 -29.01 20.92 21.66
CA HIS A 360 -29.46 21.50 22.91
C HIS A 360 -28.75 20.86 24.10
N LEU A 361 -27.42 20.84 24.06
CA LEU A 361 -26.60 20.95 25.26
C LEU A 361 -25.70 22.17 25.10
N LYS A 362 -26.33 23.35 25.04
CA LYS A 362 -25.66 24.56 25.49
C LYS A 362 -25.43 24.39 26.98
N ALA A 363 -24.19 24.62 27.38
CA ALA A 363 -23.77 24.78 28.76
C ALA A 363 -24.76 25.68 29.53
N SER A 364 -25.50 25.07 30.44
CA SER A 364 -25.73 25.62 31.79
C SER A 364 -24.78 24.81 32.68
N GLY A 365 -23.69 25.34 33.22
CA GLY A 365 -23.68 26.57 33.99
C GLY A 365 -24.21 26.27 35.40
N GLU A 366 -23.48 25.44 36.15
CA GLU A 366 -23.21 25.54 37.60
C GLU A 366 -22.06 24.62 37.98
#